data_AF-A0A519TC52-F1
#
_entry.id   AF-A0A519TC52-F1
#
_cell.length_a   1.000
_cell.length_b   1.000
_cell.length_c   1.000
_cell.angle_alpha   90.00
_cell.angle_beta   90.00
_cell.angle_gamma   90.00
#
_symmetry.space_group_name_H-M   'P 1'
#
loop_
_entity.id
_entity.type
_entity.pdbx_description
1 polymer ?
#
loop_
_entity_poly.entity_id
_entity_poly.type
_entity_poly.pdbx_seq_one_letter_code
_entity_poly.pdbx_strand_id
1 'polypeptide(L)'
;MPGQVLVAAAGRITVTTELADGTIKLFRLDDPKVGLYVPPHAWHTMQYSHSAVQLVMASANYSEEDYIRKYEDFKRIWSPNK
;
A
#
# COMPACT_ATOMS: atom_id res chain seq x y z
N MET A 1 8.47 4.69 -5.30
CA MET A 1 7.02 4.48 -5.06
C MET A 1 6.40 5.75 -4.47
N PRO A 2 5.54 6.43 -5.24
CA PRO A 2 4.84 7.63 -4.77
C PRO A 2 3.82 7.30 -3.67
N GLY A 3 3.44 8.32 -2.90
CA GLY A 3 2.36 8.21 -1.92
C GLY A 3 1.00 8.02 -2.60
N GLN A 4 0.10 7.29 -1.96
CA GLN A 4 -1.21 6.96 -2.52
C GLN A 4 -2.31 6.90 -1.46
N VAL A 5 -3.55 7.05 -1.89
CA VAL A 5 -4.74 6.81 -1.06
C VAL A 5 -5.52 5.66 -1.66
N LEU A 6 -5.77 4.62 -0.85
CA LEU A 6 -6.51 3.42 -1.21
C LEU A 6 -7.94 3.52 -0.67
N VAL A 7 -8.94 3.22 -1.51
CA VAL A 7 -10.35 3.17 -1.11
C VAL A 7 -10.97 1.87 -1.63
N ALA A 8 -11.76 1.19 -0.78
CA ALA A 8 -12.63 0.11 -1.23
C ALA A 8 -13.97 0.72 -1.69
N ALA A 9 -14.12 0.92 -3.01
CA ALA A 9 -15.35 1.46 -3.58
C ALA A 9 -16.51 0.45 -3.48
N ALA A 10 -16.20 -0.85 -3.47
CA ALA A 10 -17.11 -1.93 -3.16
C ALA A 10 -16.35 -3.10 -2.52
N GLY A 11 -17.08 -3.96 -1.79
CA GLY A 11 -16.51 -5.13 -1.12
C GLY A 11 -15.54 -4.76 0.00
N ARG A 12 -14.58 -5.65 0.27
CA ARG A 12 -13.58 -5.48 1.33
C ARG A 12 -12.17 -5.69 0.79
N ILE A 13 -11.26 -4.83 1.24
CA ILE A 13 -9.82 -4.95 1.01
C ILE A 13 -9.11 -4.95 2.36
N THR A 14 -8.30 -5.97 2.61
CA THR A 14 -7.38 -6.00 3.75
C THR A 14 -6.01 -5.57 3.26
N VAL A 15 -5.47 -4.50 3.84
CA VAL A 15 -4.16 -3.93 3.48
C VAL A 15 -3.20 -4.14 4.63
N THR A 16 -2.09 -4.83 4.38
CA THR A 16 -0.97 -4.92 5.31
C THR A 16 0.11 -3.96 4.83
N THR A 17 0.57 -3.07 5.70
CA THR A 17 1.67 -2.13 5.39
C THR A 17 2.86 -2.40 6.30
N GLU A 18 4.07 -2.31 5.76
CA GLU A 18 5.32 -2.24 6.53
C GLU A 18 6.01 -0.91 6.21
N LEU A 19 6.24 -0.10 7.24
CA LEU A 19 6.99 1.15 7.14
C LEU A 19 8.50 0.88 7.22
N ALA A 20 9.30 1.88 6.83
CA ALA A 20 10.76 1.85 6.89
C ALA A 20 11.32 1.43 8.26
N ASP A 21 10.68 1.86 9.36
CA ASP A 21 11.05 1.54 10.74
C ASP A 21 10.68 0.10 11.17
N GLY A 22 10.10 -0.69 10.26
CA GLY A 22 9.63 -2.05 10.51
C GLY A 22 8.25 -2.11 11.15
N THR A 23 7.55 -0.98 11.33
CA THR A 23 6.18 -0.97 11.84
C THR A 23 5.25 -1.63 10.84
N ILE A 24 4.64 -2.74 11.26
CA ILE A 24 3.63 -3.45 10.48
C ILE A 24 2.24 -3.06 11.00
N LYS A 25 1.34 -2.70 10.08
CA LYS A 25 -0.07 -2.43 10.39
C LYS A 25 -0.99 -3.16 9.43
N LEU A 26 -2.13 -3.58 9.96
CA LEU A 26 -3.21 -4.20 9.21
C LEU A 26 -4.41 -3.26 9.21
N PHE A 27 -4.93 -2.98 8.03
CA PHE A 27 -6.10 -2.12 7.83
C PHE A 27 -7.18 -2.88 7.07
N ARG A 28 -8.43 -2.60 7.41
CA ARG A 28 -9.60 -3.12 6.70
C ARG A 28 -10.33 -1.95 6.06
N LEU A 29 -10.48 -1.99 4.74
CA LEU A 29 -11.26 -1.05 3.95
C LEU A 29 -12.55 -1.75 3.52
N ASP A 30 -13.67 -1.33 4.09
CA ASP A 30 -15.02 -1.80 3.76
C ASP A 30 -16.08 -0.68 3.79
N ASP A 31 -15.64 0.58 3.93
CA ASP A 31 -16.48 1.78 3.78
C ASP A 31 -15.90 2.65 2.66
N PRO A 32 -16.66 2.94 1.58
CA PRO A 32 -16.19 3.75 0.45
C PRO A 32 -15.90 5.22 0.83
N LYS A 33 -16.30 5.67 2.03
CA LYS A 33 -16.01 7.02 2.54
C LYS A 33 -14.68 7.09 3.30
N VAL A 34 -14.02 5.95 3.52
CA VAL A 34 -12.76 5.86 4.26
C VAL A 34 -11.63 5.50 3.31
N GLY A 35 -10.61 6.34 3.27
CA GLY A 35 -9.37 6.09 2.54
C GLY A 35 -8.21 5.77 3.47
N LEU A 36 -7.36 4.83 3.07
CA LEU A 36 -6.06 4.58 3.69
C LEU A 36 -4.98 5.36 2.93
N TYR A 37 -4.36 6.32 3.59
CA TYR A 37 -3.13 6.93 3.08
C TYR A 37 -1.95 5.98 3.32
N VAL A 38 -1.28 5.60 2.23
CA VAL A 38 -0.03 4.84 2.23
C VAL A 38 1.08 5.81 1.82
N PRO A 39 1.99 6.18 2.75
CA PRO A 39 3.07 7.11 2.42
C PRO A 39 4.08 6.49 1.44
N PRO A 40 4.91 7.31 0.78
CA PRO A 40 6.06 6.81 0.03
C PRO A 40 6.93 5.88 0.87
N HIS A 41 7.60 4.93 0.20
CA HIS A 41 8.53 3.98 0.83
C HIS A 41 7.87 3.03 1.86
N ALA A 42 6.55 2.85 1.82
CA ALA A 42 5.86 1.80 2.56
C ALA A 42 5.64 0.58 1.67
N TRP A 43 6.12 -0.59 2.13
CA TRP A 43 5.75 -1.86 1.52
C TRP A 43 4.30 -2.17 1.88
N HIS A 44 3.54 -2.74 0.94
CA HIS A 44 2.17 -3.13 1.23
C HIS A 44 1.72 -4.32 0.40
N THR A 45 0.85 -5.13 0.99
CA THR A 45 0.15 -6.23 0.33
C THR A 45 -1.35 -6.09 0.54
N MET A 46 -2.13 -6.63 -0.40
CA MET A 46 -3.58 -6.45 -0.44
C MET A 46 -4.28 -7.78 -0.68
N GLN A 47 -5.33 -8.03 0.08
CA GLN A 47 -6.21 -9.18 -0.07
C GLN A 47 -7.63 -8.70 -0.35
N TYR A 48 -8.27 -9.29 -1.36
CA TYR A 48 -9.54 -8.82 -1.90
C TYR A 48 -10.65 -9.84 -1.61
N SER A 49 -11.81 -9.35 -1.17
CA SER A 49 -13.04 -10.15 -1.22
C SER A 49 -13.49 -10.37 -2.67
N HIS A 50 -14.35 -11.36 -2.91
CA HIS A 50 -14.86 -11.69 -4.24
C HIS A 50 -15.48 -10.51 -5.00
N SER A 51 -16.15 -9.57 -4.30
CA SER A 51 -16.80 -8.39 -4.88
C SER A 51 -16.01 -7.10 -4.72
N ALA A 52 -14.71 -7.17 -4.42
CA ALA A 52 -13.92 -5.97 -4.13
C ALA A 52 -13.65 -5.14 -5.39
N VAL A 53 -13.86 -3.84 -5.28
CA VAL A 53 -13.44 -2.84 -6.28
C VAL A 53 -12.58 -1.80 -5.58
N GLN A 54 -11.34 -1.64 -6.04
CA GLN A 54 -10.39 -0.70 -5.47
C GLN A 54 -10.28 0.57 -6.33
N LEU A 55 -10.33 1.72 -5.65
CA LEU A 55 -9.92 3.01 -6.21
C LEU A 55 -8.58 3.40 -5.59
N VAL A 56 -7.66 3.90 -6.42
CA VAL A 56 -6.36 4.42 -5.99
C VAL A 56 -6.18 5.84 -6.52
N MET A 57 -5.87 6.77 -5.63
CA MET A 57 -5.41 8.11 -5.98
C MET A 57 -3.91 8.17 -5.73
N ALA A 58 -3.12 8.28 -6.80
CA ALA A 58 -1.66 8.37 -6.73
C ALA A 58 -1.20 9.84 -6.79
N SER A 59 -0.13 10.15 -6.07
CA SER A 59 0.48 11.49 -6.08
C SER A 59 1.34 11.80 -7.31
N ALA A 60 1.65 10.79 -8.12
CA ALA A 60 2.46 10.92 -9.33
C ALA A 60 1.92 10.05 -10.47
N ASN A 61 2.34 10.38 -11.69
CA ASN A 61 2.07 9.55 -12.87
C ASN A 61 2.79 8.20 -12.77
N TYR A 62 2.30 7.22 -13.51
CA TYR A 62 2.94 5.92 -13.60
C TYR A 62 4.34 6.02 -14.21
N SER A 63 5.32 5.45 -13.51
CA SER A 63 6.69 5.19 -13.98
C SER A 63 7.06 3.79 -13.50
N GLU A 64 7.57 2.94 -14.39
CA GLU A 64 7.95 1.58 -14.02
C GLU A 64 9.15 1.57 -13.06
N GLU A 65 10.04 2.55 -13.21
CA GLU A 65 11.26 2.72 -12.44
C GLU A 65 10.99 2.99 -10.94
N ASP A 66 9.79 3.46 -10.58
CA ASP A 66 9.41 3.76 -9.21
C ASP A 66 9.08 2.54 -8.35
N TYR A 67 9.00 1.33 -8.95
CA TYR A 67 8.54 0.13 -8.28
C TYR A 67 9.68 -0.75 -7.79
N ILE A 68 9.81 -0.89 -6.47
CA ILE A 68 10.57 -2.00 -5.87
C ILE A 68 9.66 -3.22 -5.78
N ARG A 69 9.95 -4.24 -6.59
CA ARG A 69 9.13 -5.46 -6.69
C ARG A 69 9.62 -6.60 -5.80
N LYS A 70 10.87 -6.55 -5.34
CA LYS A 70 11.46 -7.57 -4.45
C LYS A 70 11.50 -7.05 -3.02
N TYR A 71 11.00 -7.85 -2.09
CA TYR A 71 10.98 -7.48 -0.68
C TYR A 71 12.39 -7.27 -0.10
N GLU A 72 13.36 -8.07 -0.52
CA GLU A 72 14.77 -7.88 -0.11
C GLU A 72 15.34 -6.53 -0.53
N ASP A 73 14.98 -6.04 -1.72
CA ASP A 73 15.40 -4.72 -2.20
C ASP A 73 14.72 -3.62 -1.37
N PHE A 74 13.46 -3.81 -0.98
CA PHE A 74 12.75 -2.90 -0.06
C PHE A 74 13.48 -2.83 1.29
N LYS A 75 13.81 -3.98 1.88
CA LYS A 75 14.55 -4.03 3.15
C LYS A 75 15.91 -3.37 3.03
N ARG A 76 16.65 -3.62 1.96
CA ARG A 76 17.97 -3.00 1.75
C ARG A 76 17.91 -1.49 1.56
N ILE A 77 16.93 -0.97 0.82
CA ILE A 77 16.93 0.44 0.38
C ILE A 77 16.19 1.34 1.38
N TRP A 78 15.05 0.88 1.90
CA TRP A 78 14.15 1.71 2.71
C TRP A 78 13.95 1.22 4.13
N SER A 79 14.35 -0.02 4.45
CA SER A 79 14.41 -0.52 5.84
C SER A 79 15.82 -1.04 6.20
N PRO A 80 16.91 -0.30 5.88
CA PRO A 80 18.26 -0.80 6.11
C PRO A 80 18.53 -0.87 7.61
N ASN A 81 18.48 -2.09 8.14
CA ASN A 81 18.86 -2.50 9.49
C ASN A 81 18.09 -1.84 10.66
N LYS A 82 17.59 -2.71 11.54
CA LYS A 82 17.74 -2.46 12.99
C LYS A 82 19.20 -2.69 13.37
#